data_AF-A0A6P1VQB7-F1
#
_entry.id   AF-A0A6P1VQB7-F1
#
_cell.length_a   1.000
_cell.length_b   1.000
_cell.length_c   1.000
_cell.angle_alpha   90.00
_cell.angle_beta   90.00
_cell.angle_gamma   90.00
#
_symmetry.space_group_name_H-M   'P 1'
#
loop_
_entity.id
_entity.type
_entity.pdbx_description
1 polymer ?
#
loop_
_entity_poly.entity_id
_entity_poly.type
_entity_poly.pdbx_seq_one_letter_code
_entity_poly.pdbx_strand_id
1 'polypeptide(L)'
;MSLPLAVVICTQFLIGFGIATRLRAVTNGLSLLGLSMLAGLGVSSIAPFMVQFIHLPITLVPVLVSLGILSLVSLSLLRGQWPYLKAVFAWKRISIRLYELPFLGFWAYLLVISAWKCAWFPNTPFDTIVGPDLVATFAVREQTLVSSVFTAHLPSVSVFSNQPFYAPFTAMQQIIYRLAALDSGLFMFGKLWLTSLVISFGLFLYAELRERIHPVLAGILVTLLACTPELFAYTFLVQTDWANAAFFASGVILLQRYLESNRVNILIASGLLLAFACWTRSETIFFAPIGAVVVLLKEWKTNRLRAVGWASIFSMLCLIPVLFWNYGFLRGYVALPSHVSVGQIHGISEGYLDELATVFTGMNKQVVFHAAYWNYAVPVFLVTTGLNLVIFRDRHGLMVLAWLIGLYLLFGFIIQHVDGANIAYTFRRGFFKLLFLMYFYLGTTTLLRWLSVWLYRWEGRTTGTTADVAQLS
;
A
#
# COMPACT_ATOMS: atom_id res chain seq x y z
N MET A 1 9.85 -24.01 -7.23
CA MET A 1 9.29 -23.32 -6.05
C MET A 1 9.17 -24.37 -4.96
N SER A 2 9.65 -24.10 -3.74
CA SER A 2 9.53 -25.08 -2.65
C SER A 2 8.07 -25.21 -2.20
N LEU A 3 7.69 -26.40 -1.74
CA LEU A 3 6.33 -26.67 -1.26
C LEU A 3 5.90 -25.68 -0.14
N PRO A 4 6.74 -25.34 0.86
CA PRO A 4 6.34 -24.40 1.91
C PRO A 4 6.05 -23.00 1.39
N LEU A 5 6.83 -22.53 0.41
CA LEU A 5 6.65 -21.22 -0.21
C LEU A 5 5.32 -21.15 -0.99
N ALA A 6 4.96 -22.23 -1.69
CA ALA A 6 3.66 -22.35 -2.34
C ALA A 6 2.51 -22.25 -1.32
N VAL A 7 2.65 -22.96 -0.20
CA VAL A 7 1.66 -22.94 0.88
C VAL A 7 1.53 -21.54 1.48
N VAL A 8 2.63 -20.83 1.72
CA VAL A 8 2.60 -19.44 2.21
C VAL A 8 1.84 -18.53 1.24
N ILE A 9 2.19 -18.53 -0.04
CA ILE A 9 1.54 -17.66 -1.03
C ILE A 9 0.05 -17.99 -1.16
N CYS A 10 -0.29 -19.28 -1.23
CA CYS A 10 -1.69 -19.73 -1.30
C CYS A 10 -2.48 -19.34 -0.05
N THR A 11 -1.95 -19.58 1.15
CA THR A 11 -2.64 -19.23 2.39
C THR A 11 -2.82 -17.72 2.53
N GLN A 12 -1.81 -16.92 2.18
CA GLN A 12 -1.94 -15.46 2.13
C GLN A 12 -3.07 -15.02 1.19
N PHE A 13 -3.10 -15.55 -0.03
CA PHE A 13 -4.21 -15.26 -0.95
C PHE A 13 -5.58 -15.63 -0.36
N LEU A 14 -5.72 -16.83 0.21
CA LEU A 14 -6.98 -17.30 0.79
C LEU A 14 -7.43 -16.44 2.00
N ILE A 15 -6.49 -16.02 2.85
CA ILE A 15 -6.75 -15.10 3.97
C ILE A 15 -7.38 -13.81 3.46
N GLY A 16 -6.80 -13.17 2.44
CA GLY A 16 -7.39 -11.93 1.96
C GLY A 16 -8.60 -12.14 1.05
N PHE A 17 -8.72 -13.27 0.35
CA PHE A 17 -9.85 -13.58 -0.51
C PHE A 17 -11.17 -13.67 0.26
N GLY A 18 -11.18 -14.34 1.41
CA GLY A 18 -12.37 -14.39 2.27
C GLY A 18 -12.79 -13.01 2.79
N ILE A 19 -11.82 -12.20 3.24
CA ILE A 19 -12.05 -10.84 3.76
C ILE A 19 -12.56 -9.91 2.65
N ALA A 20 -11.86 -9.83 1.52
CA ALA A 20 -12.21 -8.94 0.41
C ALA A 20 -13.57 -9.31 -0.20
N THR A 21 -13.87 -10.61 -0.30
CA THR A 21 -15.17 -11.10 -0.78
C THR A 21 -16.30 -10.78 0.20
N ARG A 22 -16.07 -10.94 1.51
CA ARG A 22 -17.08 -10.60 2.53
C ARG A 22 -17.41 -9.11 2.53
N LEU A 23 -16.40 -8.26 2.38
CA LEU A 23 -16.57 -6.81 2.32
C LEU A 23 -17.18 -6.34 0.99
N ARG A 24 -17.16 -7.17 -0.06
CA ARG A 24 -17.67 -6.83 -1.40
C ARG A 24 -17.13 -5.47 -1.88
N ALA A 25 -15.84 -5.25 -1.64
CA ALA A 25 -15.20 -3.94 -1.78
C ALA A 25 -15.02 -3.49 -3.24
N VAL A 26 -15.12 -4.43 -4.18
CA VAL A 26 -14.78 -4.26 -5.59
C VAL A 26 -15.83 -4.90 -6.50
N THR A 27 -15.84 -4.49 -7.77
CA THR A 27 -16.83 -4.93 -8.77
C THR A 27 -16.23 -5.82 -9.86
N ASN A 28 -14.91 -5.88 -9.97
CA ASN A 28 -14.18 -6.64 -10.99
C ASN A 28 -13.33 -7.76 -10.36
N GLY A 29 -13.32 -8.94 -11.00
CA GLY A 29 -12.50 -10.08 -10.62
C GLY A 29 -11.01 -9.77 -10.55
N LEU A 30 -10.47 -8.98 -11.48
CA LEU A 30 -9.05 -8.59 -11.44
C LEU A 30 -8.74 -7.73 -10.19
N SER A 31 -9.59 -6.75 -9.88
CA SER A 31 -9.48 -5.97 -8.65
C SER A 31 -9.59 -6.87 -7.42
N LEU A 32 -10.50 -7.85 -7.43
CA LEU A 32 -10.68 -8.79 -6.32
C LEU A 32 -9.44 -9.65 -6.11
N LEU A 33 -8.83 -10.19 -7.16
CA LEU A 33 -7.62 -10.99 -7.06
C LEU A 33 -6.45 -10.19 -6.48
N GLY A 34 -6.22 -8.97 -6.99
CA GLY A 34 -5.18 -8.07 -6.49
C GLY A 34 -5.41 -7.67 -5.03
N LEU A 35 -6.63 -7.22 -4.71
CA LEU A 35 -7.00 -6.82 -3.36
C LEU A 35 -6.92 -7.99 -2.36
N SER A 36 -7.26 -9.21 -2.79
CA SER A 36 -7.19 -10.41 -1.96
C SER A 36 -5.75 -10.70 -1.55
N MET A 37 -4.80 -10.68 -2.48
CA MET A 37 -3.41 -10.91 -2.10
C MET A 37 -2.86 -9.77 -1.22
N LEU A 38 -3.22 -8.52 -1.50
CA LEU A 38 -2.82 -7.39 -0.64
C LEU A 38 -3.34 -7.53 0.79
N ALA A 39 -4.66 -7.74 0.96
CA ALA A 39 -5.25 -7.93 2.28
C ALA A 39 -4.67 -9.15 3.00
N GLY A 40 -4.38 -10.21 2.25
CA GLY A 40 -3.72 -11.42 2.72
C GLY A 40 -2.32 -11.17 3.29
N LEU A 41 -1.50 -10.43 2.56
CA LEU A 41 -0.17 -10.00 3.02
C LEU A 41 -0.29 -9.12 4.28
N GLY A 42 -1.24 -8.18 4.30
CA GLY A 42 -1.54 -7.36 5.48
C GLY A 42 -1.82 -8.20 6.73
N VAL A 43 -2.83 -9.09 6.66
CA VAL A 43 -3.25 -9.91 7.81
C VAL A 43 -2.23 -10.96 8.21
N SER A 44 -1.60 -11.63 7.24
CA SER A 44 -0.62 -12.68 7.52
C SER A 44 0.60 -12.19 8.31
N SER A 45 0.92 -10.89 8.23
CA SER A 45 2.00 -10.29 9.03
C SER A 45 1.75 -10.36 10.55
N ILE A 46 0.53 -10.67 10.98
CA ILE A 46 0.18 -10.87 12.40
C ILE A 46 0.56 -12.28 12.87
N ALA A 47 0.73 -13.25 11.96
CA ALA A 47 0.96 -14.66 12.32
C ALA A 47 2.18 -14.88 13.23
N PRO A 48 3.36 -14.28 13.00
CA PRO A 48 4.50 -14.44 13.92
C PRO A 48 4.19 -13.92 15.33
N PHE A 49 3.41 -12.84 15.47
CA PHE A 49 2.98 -12.35 16.79
C PHE A 49 2.03 -13.33 17.48
N MET A 50 1.10 -13.95 16.76
CA MET A 50 0.22 -14.96 17.34
C MET A 50 1.01 -16.15 17.88
N VAL A 51 2.00 -16.64 17.11
CA VAL A 51 2.89 -17.72 17.54
C VAL A 51 3.68 -17.32 18.79
N GLN A 52 4.25 -16.11 18.79
CA GLN A 52 4.98 -15.55 19.93
C GLN A 52 4.13 -15.46 21.19
N PHE A 53 2.90 -14.93 21.10
CA PHE A 53 2.03 -14.74 22.27
C PHE A 53 1.49 -16.05 22.85
N ILE A 54 1.44 -17.11 22.05
CA ILE A 54 1.13 -18.47 22.52
C ILE A 54 2.40 -19.16 23.08
N HIS A 55 3.53 -18.47 23.12
CA HIS A 55 4.83 -18.96 23.62
C HIS A 55 5.35 -20.18 22.83
N LEU A 56 5.00 -20.27 21.54
CA LEU A 56 5.56 -21.26 20.63
C LEU A 56 6.80 -20.71 19.94
N PRO A 57 7.81 -21.54 19.64
CA PRO A 57 9.00 -21.10 18.92
C PRO A 57 8.65 -20.68 17.49
N ILE A 58 9.22 -19.56 17.04
CA ILE A 58 9.08 -19.03 15.68
C ILE A 58 9.83 -19.94 14.69
N THR A 59 9.18 -21.04 14.33
CA THR A 59 9.67 -22.05 13.40
C THR A 59 8.67 -22.23 12.25
N LEU A 60 9.04 -23.01 11.22
CA LEU A 60 8.22 -23.17 10.03
C LEU A 60 6.81 -23.71 10.34
N VAL A 61 6.72 -24.76 11.16
CA VAL A 61 5.44 -25.46 11.42
C VAL A 61 4.43 -24.57 12.16
N PRO A 62 4.74 -23.94 13.32
CA PRO A 62 3.80 -23.06 14.01
C PRO A 62 3.34 -21.87 13.16
N VAL A 63 4.23 -21.28 12.35
CA VAL A 63 3.88 -20.17 11.45
C VAL A 63 2.94 -20.65 10.34
N LEU A 64 3.22 -21.80 9.70
CA LEU A 64 2.32 -22.37 8.68
C LEU A 64 0.97 -22.76 9.25
N VAL A 65 0.92 -23.33 10.46
CA VAL A 65 -0.32 -23.67 11.15
C VAL A 65 -1.13 -22.40 11.45
N SER A 66 -0.48 -21.34 11.94
CA SER A 66 -1.13 -20.04 12.17
C SER A 66 -1.73 -19.47 10.88
N LEU A 67 -0.99 -19.49 9.77
CA LEU A 67 -1.49 -19.07 8.45
C LEU A 67 -2.65 -19.95 7.96
N GLY A 68 -2.56 -21.27 8.18
CA GLY A 68 -3.63 -22.22 7.88
C GLY A 68 -4.92 -21.88 8.63
N ILE A 69 -4.83 -21.65 9.95
CA ILE A 69 -5.98 -21.26 10.78
C ILE A 69 -6.58 -19.94 10.29
N LEU A 70 -5.76 -18.92 10.07
CA LEU A 70 -6.22 -17.62 9.54
C LEU A 70 -6.92 -17.78 8.19
N SER A 71 -6.40 -18.66 7.32
CA SER A 71 -7.02 -18.93 6.01
C SER A 71 -8.37 -19.63 6.15
N LEU A 72 -8.50 -20.61 7.05
CA LEU A 72 -9.76 -21.32 7.31
C LEU A 72 -10.83 -20.38 7.90
N VAL A 73 -10.44 -19.54 8.87
CA VAL A 73 -11.31 -18.51 9.45
C VAL A 73 -11.78 -17.55 8.36
N SER A 74 -10.88 -17.09 7.50
CA SER A 74 -11.25 -16.20 6.40
C SER A 74 -12.18 -16.87 5.38
N LEU A 75 -11.91 -18.12 4.99
CA LEU A 75 -12.76 -18.87 4.07
C LEU A 75 -14.16 -19.12 4.62
N SER A 76 -14.32 -19.21 5.94
CA SER A 76 -15.65 -19.30 6.55
C SER A 76 -16.54 -18.08 6.24
N LEU A 77 -15.93 -16.93 5.93
CA LEU A 77 -16.64 -15.69 5.57
C LEU A 77 -17.22 -15.74 4.14
N LEU A 78 -16.86 -16.74 3.33
CA LEU A 78 -17.40 -16.94 1.97
C LEU A 78 -18.81 -17.52 1.95
N ARG A 79 -19.33 -17.97 3.10
CA ARG A 79 -20.69 -18.51 3.20
C ARG A 79 -21.71 -17.49 2.66
N GLY A 80 -22.50 -17.92 1.67
CA GLY A 80 -23.51 -17.08 1.01
C GLY A 80 -22.98 -16.04 0.02
N GLN A 81 -21.68 -16.04 -0.34
CA GLN A 81 -21.10 -15.06 -1.26
C GLN A 81 -21.07 -15.51 -2.73
N TRP A 82 -21.58 -16.71 -3.04
CA TRP A 82 -21.55 -17.28 -4.39
C TRP A 82 -22.19 -16.40 -5.48
N PRO A 83 -23.34 -15.73 -5.26
CA PRO A 83 -23.92 -14.84 -6.27
C PRO A 83 -23.01 -13.65 -6.61
N TYR A 84 -22.35 -13.08 -5.59
CA TYR A 84 -21.40 -12.00 -5.77
C TYR A 84 -20.17 -12.48 -6.56
N LEU A 85 -19.61 -13.64 -6.21
CA LEU A 85 -18.47 -14.22 -6.92
C LEU A 85 -18.78 -14.48 -8.40
N LYS A 86 -19.94 -15.07 -8.70
CA LYS A 86 -20.41 -15.27 -10.09
C LYS A 86 -20.50 -13.95 -10.87
N ALA A 87 -21.00 -12.89 -10.24
CA ALA A 87 -21.13 -11.58 -10.89
C ALA A 87 -19.76 -10.92 -11.13
N VAL A 88 -18.86 -10.99 -10.16
CA VAL A 88 -17.53 -10.37 -10.22
C VAL A 88 -16.61 -11.10 -11.19
N PHE A 89 -16.70 -12.43 -11.27
CA PHE A 89 -15.96 -13.27 -12.20
C PHE A 89 -16.71 -13.54 -13.52
N ALA A 90 -17.70 -12.72 -13.87
CA ALA A 90 -18.33 -12.80 -15.18
C ALA A 90 -17.28 -12.53 -16.28
N TRP A 91 -17.30 -13.31 -17.37
CA TRP A 91 -16.27 -13.26 -18.44
C TRP A 91 -15.98 -11.84 -18.95
N LYS A 92 -17.02 -11.01 -19.10
CA LYS A 92 -16.89 -9.61 -19.54
C LYS A 92 -16.01 -8.75 -18.61
N ARG A 93 -15.90 -9.11 -17.33
CA ARG A 93 -15.14 -8.37 -16.31
C ARG A 93 -13.68 -8.83 -16.20
N ILE A 94 -13.39 -10.08 -16.60
CA ILE A 94 -12.03 -10.65 -16.53
C ILE A 94 -11.33 -10.61 -17.90
N SER A 95 -12.09 -10.66 -19.00
CA SER A 95 -11.53 -10.87 -20.34
C SER A 95 -10.41 -9.88 -20.64
N ILE A 96 -9.31 -10.39 -21.17
CA ILE A 96 -8.16 -9.60 -21.64
C ILE A 96 -8.32 -9.43 -23.15
N ARG A 97 -8.21 -8.21 -23.64
CA ARG A 97 -8.30 -7.92 -25.08
C ARG A 97 -6.92 -7.97 -25.74
N LEU A 98 -6.89 -8.20 -27.05
CA LEU A 98 -5.64 -8.40 -27.80
C LEU A 98 -4.68 -7.20 -27.69
N TYR A 99 -5.20 -5.98 -27.74
CA TYR A 99 -4.41 -4.76 -27.60
C TYR A 99 -3.89 -4.51 -26.17
N GLU A 100 -4.34 -5.28 -25.17
CA GLU A 100 -3.78 -5.24 -23.81
C GLU A 100 -2.47 -6.05 -23.74
N LEU A 101 -2.24 -6.97 -24.68
CA LEU A 101 -1.08 -7.87 -24.68
C LEU A 101 0.29 -7.16 -24.70
N PRO A 102 0.52 -6.08 -25.48
CA PRO A 102 1.81 -5.39 -25.44
C PRO A 102 2.14 -4.85 -24.05
N PHE A 103 1.14 -4.28 -23.36
CA PHE A 103 1.31 -3.77 -22.00
C PHE A 103 1.53 -4.91 -21.01
N LEU A 104 0.73 -5.99 -21.10
CA LEU A 104 0.90 -7.16 -20.25
C LEU A 104 2.25 -7.85 -20.45
N GLY A 105 2.74 -7.95 -21.69
CA GLY A 105 4.06 -8.49 -22.01
C GLY A 105 5.19 -7.65 -21.43
N PHE A 106 5.11 -6.33 -21.57
CA PHE A 106 6.07 -5.40 -20.96
C PHE A 106 6.06 -5.49 -19.43
N TRP A 107 4.87 -5.54 -18.84
CA TRP A 107 4.72 -5.74 -17.39
C TRP A 107 5.26 -7.07 -16.92
N ALA A 108 4.96 -8.16 -17.63
CA ALA A 108 5.48 -9.48 -17.31
C ALA A 108 7.01 -9.49 -17.34
N TYR A 109 7.63 -8.83 -18.32
CA TYR A 109 9.08 -8.67 -18.39
C TYR A 109 9.66 -7.94 -17.17
N LEU A 110 9.10 -6.78 -16.79
CA LEU A 110 9.54 -6.04 -15.60
C LEU A 110 9.35 -6.83 -14.30
N LEU A 111 8.23 -7.54 -14.18
CA LEU A 111 7.92 -8.37 -13.02
C LEU A 111 8.84 -9.58 -12.92
N VAL A 112 9.27 -10.16 -14.05
CA VAL A 112 10.29 -11.23 -14.07
C VAL A 112 11.62 -10.70 -13.54
N ILE A 113 12.03 -9.48 -13.92
CA ILE A 113 13.26 -8.87 -13.37
C ILE A 113 13.13 -8.68 -11.86
N SER A 114 12.00 -8.13 -11.39
CA SER A 114 11.73 -7.96 -9.95
C SER A 114 11.77 -9.31 -9.22
N ALA A 115 11.05 -10.33 -9.72
CA ALA A 115 11.00 -11.66 -9.15
C ALA A 115 12.39 -12.32 -9.09
N TRP A 116 13.15 -12.21 -10.17
CA TRP A 116 14.51 -12.73 -10.27
C TRP A 116 15.44 -12.05 -9.27
N LYS A 117 15.42 -10.72 -9.17
CA LYS A 117 16.23 -9.99 -8.19
C LYS A 117 15.84 -10.33 -6.74
N CYS A 118 14.54 -10.45 -6.45
CA CYS A 118 14.05 -10.86 -5.14
C CYS A 118 14.46 -12.28 -4.75
N ALA A 119 14.52 -13.20 -5.71
CA ALA A 119 14.91 -14.59 -5.46
C ALA A 119 16.43 -14.72 -5.21
N TRP A 120 17.24 -14.12 -6.08
CA TRP A 120 18.66 -14.47 -6.18
C TRP A 120 19.63 -13.52 -5.48
N PHE A 121 19.23 -12.28 -5.17
CA PHE A 121 20.15 -11.27 -4.63
C PHE A 121 19.86 -10.92 -3.17
N PRO A 122 20.91 -10.73 -2.33
CA PRO A 122 20.78 -10.31 -0.95
C PRO A 122 20.27 -8.88 -0.81
N ASN A 123 19.82 -8.50 0.40
CA ASN A 123 19.48 -7.10 0.67
C ASN A 123 20.77 -6.27 0.64
N THR A 124 20.75 -5.18 -0.12
CA THR A 124 21.87 -4.25 -0.25
C THR A 124 21.64 -2.90 0.44
N PRO A 125 20.39 -2.38 0.61
CA PRO A 125 20.22 -1.10 1.30
C PRO A 125 20.53 -1.20 2.79
N PHE A 126 21.30 -0.23 3.29
CA PHE A 126 21.68 -0.14 4.70
C PHE A 126 20.47 -0.27 5.63
N ASP A 127 19.43 0.55 5.45
CA ASP A 127 18.24 0.56 6.32
C ASP A 127 17.51 -0.78 6.38
N THR A 128 17.58 -1.57 5.31
CA THR A 128 17.02 -2.91 5.27
C THR A 128 17.88 -3.87 6.08
N ILE A 129 19.20 -3.82 5.84
CA ILE A 129 20.20 -4.70 6.48
C ILE A 129 20.20 -4.49 7.99
N VAL A 130 20.23 -3.25 8.48
CA VAL A 130 20.25 -2.95 9.92
C VAL A 130 18.86 -2.84 10.56
N GLY A 131 17.79 -3.06 9.78
CA GLY A 131 16.41 -2.94 10.25
C GLY A 131 15.62 -4.24 10.05
N PRO A 132 14.63 -4.28 9.15
CA PRO A 132 13.74 -5.44 9.00
C PRO A 132 14.46 -6.77 8.73
N ASP A 133 15.57 -6.76 7.99
CA ASP A 133 16.29 -7.97 7.64
C ASP A 133 17.09 -8.53 8.82
N LEU A 134 17.69 -7.65 9.63
CA LEU A 134 18.35 -8.01 10.88
C LEU A 134 17.36 -8.66 11.84
N VAL A 135 16.24 -7.97 12.10
CA VAL A 135 15.18 -8.44 13.01
C VAL A 135 14.67 -9.81 12.54
N ALA A 136 14.42 -9.99 11.24
CA ALA A 136 13.96 -11.26 10.71
C ALA A 136 15.01 -12.37 10.81
N THR A 137 16.28 -12.08 10.54
CA THR A 137 17.37 -13.06 10.63
C THR A 137 17.53 -13.59 12.05
N PHE A 138 17.56 -12.70 13.03
CA PHE A 138 17.69 -13.07 14.44
C PHE A 138 16.42 -13.74 14.97
N ALA A 139 15.24 -13.28 14.57
CA ALA A 139 13.99 -13.92 14.99
C ALA A 139 13.86 -15.37 14.50
N VAL A 140 14.32 -15.66 13.28
CA VAL A 140 14.34 -17.03 12.74
C VAL A 140 15.43 -17.88 13.41
N ARG A 141 16.61 -17.32 13.65
CA ARG A 141 17.74 -18.03 14.27
C ARG A 141 17.48 -18.37 15.74
N GLU A 142 16.93 -17.42 16.49
CA GLU A 142 16.66 -17.54 17.93
C GLU A 142 15.24 -18.06 18.21
N GLN A 143 14.43 -18.23 17.17
CA GLN A 143 13.05 -18.74 17.24
C GLN A 143 12.13 -17.90 18.15
N THR A 144 12.39 -16.60 18.26
CA THR A 144 11.62 -15.65 19.08
C THR A 144 11.61 -14.27 18.44
N LEU A 145 10.49 -13.54 18.54
CA LEU A 145 10.43 -12.13 18.14
C LEU A 145 11.19 -11.21 19.09
N VAL A 146 11.32 -11.61 20.37
CA VAL A 146 12.11 -10.90 21.39
C VAL A 146 13.56 -11.38 21.29
N SER A 147 14.20 -11.00 20.18
CA SER A 147 15.56 -11.43 19.86
C SER A 147 16.64 -10.57 20.50
N SER A 148 17.87 -11.06 20.48
CA SER A 148 19.07 -10.36 20.96
C SER A 148 19.36 -9.03 20.28
N VAL A 149 18.69 -8.75 19.15
CA VAL A 149 18.67 -7.43 18.50
C VAL A 149 18.18 -6.37 19.48
N PHE A 150 17.08 -6.64 20.20
CA PHE A 150 16.44 -5.66 21.10
C PHE A 150 17.06 -5.60 22.50
N THR A 151 17.75 -6.66 22.94
CA THR A 151 18.24 -6.79 24.33
C THR A 151 19.76 -6.65 24.48
N ALA A 152 20.54 -7.23 23.57
CA ALA A 152 22.00 -7.31 23.71
C ALA A 152 22.74 -6.39 22.74
N HIS A 153 22.26 -6.25 21.49
CA HIS A 153 23.00 -5.58 20.42
C HIS A 153 22.65 -4.09 20.28
N LEU A 154 21.38 -3.71 20.31
CA LEU A 154 21.00 -2.29 20.17
C LEU A 154 21.37 -1.41 21.36
N PRO A 155 21.17 -1.83 22.63
CA PRO A 155 21.51 -1.00 23.77
C PRO A 155 23.02 -0.79 23.96
N SER A 156 23.86 -1.69 23.43
CA SER A 156 25.31 -1.68 23.66
C SER A 156 26.13 -1.18 22.47
N VAL A 157 25.62 -1.27 21.23
CA VAL A 157 26.46 -1.05 20.02
C VAL A 157 26.12 0.24 19.26
N SER A 158 24.96 0.89 19.42
CA SER A 158 24.74 2.11 18.61
C SER A 158 23.66 3.09 19.09
N VAL A 159 24.11 4.33 19.27
CA VAL A 159 23.37 5.60 19.11
C VAL A 159 23.02 5.86 17.62
N PHE A 160 23.26 4.90 16.71
CA PHE A 160 23.34 5.11 15.26
C PHE A 160 22.21 4.47 14.43
N SER A 161 21.20 3.81 15.00
CA SER A 161 20.07 3.30 14.20
C SER A 161 18.77 3.05 14.97
N ASN A 162 17.72 3.78 14.59
CA ASN A 162 16.33 3.55 15.00
C ASN A 162 15.59 2.54 14.11
N GLN A 163 16.28 1.98 13.10
CA GLN A 163 15.73 1.13 12.04
C GLN A 163 15.10 -0.18 12.55
N PRO A 164 15.62 -0.86 13.58
CA PRO A 164 14.95 -2.04 14.15
C PRO A 164 13.59 -1.74 14.80
N PHE A 165 13.33 -0.48 15.13
CA PHE A 165 12.04 -0.03 15.69
C PHE A 165 11.03 0.38 14.60
N TYR A 166 11.40 0.26 13.31
CA TYR A 166 10.47 0.48 12.21
C TYR A 166 9.26 -0.44 12.32
N ALA A 167 8.16 0.02 11.71
CA ALA A 167 6.90 -0.72 11.76
C ALA A 167 7.07 -2.15 11.20
N PRO A 168 6.40 -3.13 11.81
CA PRO A 168 6.88 -4.51 11.79
C PRO A 168 6.52 -5.28 10.53
N PHE A 169 5.61 -4.78 9.69
CA PHE A 169 5.11 -5.51 8.52
C PHE A 169 6.21 -6.16 7.69
N THR A 170 7.23 -5.38 7.31
CA THR A 170 8.33 -5.84 6.45
C THR A 170 9.15 -6.93 7.14
N ALA A 171 9.43 -6.78 8.44
CA ALA A 171 10.14 -7.79 9.23
C ALA A 171 9.32 -9.07 9.35
N MET A 172 8.01 -8.98 9.61
CA MET A 172 7.13 -10.13 9.73
C MET A 172 7.01 -10.90 8.41
N GLN A 173 6.87 -10.21 7.28
CA GLN A 173 6.86 -10.86 5.97
C GLN A 173 8.20 -11.52 5.66
N GLN A 174 9.32 -10.89 6.03
CA GLN A 174 10.64 -11.49 5.92
C GLN A 174 10.78 -12.77 6.77
N ILE A 175 10.29 -12.78 8.00
CA ILE A 175 10.30 -13.98 8.87
C ILE A 175 9.54 -15.13 8.20
N ILE A 176 8.31 -14.88 7.75
CA ILE A 176 7.45 -15.90 7.13
C ILE A 176 8.13 -16.52 5.90
N TYR A 177 8.69 -15.68 5.02
CA TYR A 177 9.28 -16.14 3.77
C TYR A 177 10.67 -16.76 3.96
N ARG A 178 11.47 -16.29 4.94
CA ARG A 178 12.74 -16.93 5.29
C ARG A 178 12.51 -18.33 5.84
N LEU A 179 11.53 -18.51 6.73
CA LEU A 179 11.16 -19.83 7.23
C LEU A 179 10.73 -20.77 6.08
N ALA A 180 9.91 -20.28 5.15
CA ALA A 180 9.45 -21.08 4.02
C ALA A 180 10.54 -21.37 2.96
N ALA A 181 11.65 -20.64 3.00
CA ALA A 181 12.75 -20.75 2.04
C ALA A 181 14.02 -21.39 2.62
N LEU A 182 14.01 -21.83 3.90
CA LEU A 182 15.16 -22.42 4.59
C LEU A 182 15.88 -23.51 3.76
N ASP A 183 15.13 -24.42 3.15
CA ASP A 183 15.67 -25.53 2.35
C ASP A 183 15.80 -25.21 0.85
N SER A 184 15.57 -23.95 0.48
CA SER A 184 15.47 -23.50 -0.91
C SER A 184 16.59 -22.54 -1.23
N GLY A 185 17.74 -23.07 -1.64
CA GLY A 185 18.93 -22.27 -1.99
C GLY A 185 18.67 -21.13 -3.00
N LEU A 186 17.59 -21.22 -3.79
CA LEU A 186 17.16 -20.22 -4.76
C LEU A 186 16.38 -19.03 -4.15
N PHE A 187 15.94 -19.12 -2.89
CA PHE A 187 15.00 -18.17 -2.27
C PHE A 187 15.42 -17.75 -0.84
N MET A 188 16.68 -17.99 -0.48
CA MET A 188 17.21 -17.89 0.89
C MET A 188 16.98 -16.51 1.55
N PHE A 189 16.83 -15.47 0.74
CA PHE A 189 16.72 -14.08 1.20
C PHE A 189 15.30 -13.64 1.57
N GLY A 190 14.27 -14.49 1.39
CA GLY A 190 12.92 -14.25 1.90
C GLY A 190 12.15 -13.08 1.27
N LYS A 191 12.56 -12.56 0.12
CA LYS A 191 12.00 -11.32 -0.45
C LYS A 191 10.79 -11.47 -1.35
N LEU A 192 10.40 -12.71 -1.66
CA LEU A 192 9.36 -12.99 -2.67
C LEU A 192 7.99 -12.39 -2.34
N TRP A 193 7.71 -12.11 -1.06
CA TRP A 193 6.50 -11.39 -0.66
C TRP A 193 6.40 -10.02 -1.35
N LEU A 194 7.53 -9.35 -1.61
CA LEU A 194 7.56 -8.05 -2.30
C LEU A 194 7.08 -8.20 -3.73
N THR A 195 7.55 -9.23 -4.44
CA THR A 195 7.07 -9.55 -5.80
C THR A 195 5.56 -9.80 -5.81
N SER A 196 5.06 -10.61 -4.87
CA SER A 196 3.62 -10.85 -4.73
C SER A 196 2.84 -9.56 -4.44
N LEU A 197 3.39 -8.68 -3.62
CA LEU A 197 2.82 -7.38 -3.29
C LEU A 197 2.80 -6.43 -4.51
N VAL A 198 3.87 -6.43 -5.31
CA VAL A 198 3.98 -5.63 -6.54
C VAL A 198 2.96 -6.09 -7.59
N ILE A 199 2.89 -7.40 -7.85
CA ILE A 199 1.94 -7.98 -8.79
C ILE A 199 0.50 -7.67 -8.36
N SER A 200 0.19 -7.86 -7.09
CA SER A 200 -1.17 -7.72 -6.57
C SER A 200 -1.66 -6.27 -6.59
N PHE A 201 -0.83 -5.31 -6.20
CA PHE A 201 -1.18 -3.89 -6.33
C PHE A 201 -1.21 -3.43 -7.79
N GLY A 202 -0.28 -3.86 -8.63
CA GLY A 202 -0.30 -3.55 -10.06
C GLY A 202 -1.59 -4.04 -10.74
N LEU A 203 -2.01 -5.27 -10.43
CA LEU A 203 -3.26 -5.85 -10.90
C LEU A 203 -4.49 -5.08 -10.38
N PHE A 204 -4.51 -4.75 -9.09
CA PHE A 204 -5.58 -3.95 -8.48
C PHE A 204 -5.68 -2.57 -9.14
N LEU A 205 -4.59 -1.81 -9.21
CA LEU A 205 -4.56 -0.48 -9.81
C LEU A 205 -4.97 -0.50 -11.28
N TYR A 206 -4.47 -1.46 -12.05
CA TYR A 206 -4.85 -1.64 -13.45
C TYR A 206 -6.35 -1.88 -13.61
N ALA A 207 -6.91 -2.80 -12.81
CA ALA A 207 -8.33 -3.12 -12.85
C ALA A 207 -9.21 -1.93 -12.44
N GLU A 208 -8.78 -1.17 -11.43
CA GLU A 208 -9.45 0.06 -10.98
C GLU A 208 -9.45 1.17 -12.05
N LEU A 209 -8.36 1.30 -12.80
CA LEU A 209 -8.28 2.23 -13.93
C LEU A 209 -9.14 1.74 -15.10
N ARG A 210 -9.10 0.44 -15.40
CA ARG A 210 -9.89 -0.18 -16.48
C ARG A 210 -11.40 -0.02 -16.31
N GLU A 211 -11.89 0.06 -15.08
CA GLU A 211 -13.31 0.36 -14.82
C GLU A 211 -13.69 1.81 -15.15
N ARG A 212 -12.72 2.73 -15.17
CA ARG A 212 -12.97 4.18 -15.34
C ARG A 212 -12.62 4.68 -16.74
N ILE A 213 -11.64 4.06 -17.39
CA ILE A 213 -11.11 4.45 -18.70
C ILE A 213 -10.83 3.20 -19.56
N HIS A 214 -10.64 3.43 -20.87
CA HIS A 214 -10.31 2.39 -21.83
C HIS A 214 -9.11 1.53 -21.39
N PRO A 215 -9.11 0.20 -21.57
CA PRO A 215 -8.02 -0.65 -21.10
C PRO A 215 -6.64 -0.29 -21.68
N VAL A 216 -6.59 0.21 -22.92
CA VAL A 216 -5.35 0.76 -23.51
C VAL A 216 -4.81 1.93 -22.70
N LEU A 217 -5.66 2.89 -22.31
CA LEU A 217 -5.25 4.05 -21.54
C LEU A 217 -4.82 3.65 -20.12
N ALA A 218 -5.55 2.70 -19.51
CA ALA A 218 -5.15 2.10 -18.24
C ALA A 218 -3.76 1.44 -18.35
N GLY A 219 -3.53 0.66 -19.41
CA GLY A 219 -2.23 0.02 -19.70
C GLY A 219 -1.11 1.02 -19.88
N ILE A 220 -1.35 2.13 -20.61
CA ILE A 220 -0.38 3.22 -20.80
C ILE A 220 -0.03 3.88 -19.46
N LEU A 221 -1.03 4.27 -18.67
CA LEU A 221 -0.80 4.93 -17.37
C LEU A 221 0.02 4.04 -16.44
N VAL A 222 -0.37 2.78 -16.33
CA VAL A 222 0.29 1.80 -15.47
C VAL A 222 1.72 1.56 -15.99
N THR A 223 1.92 1.42 -17.30
CA THR A 223 3.26 1.30 -17.91
C THR A 223 4.16 2.53 -17.64
N LEU A 224 3.65 3.74 -17.82
CA LEU A 224 4.39 4.97 -17.52
C LEU A 224 4.78 5.03 -16.04
N LEU A 225 3.89 4.61 -15.14
CA LEU A 225 4.18 4.49 -13.72
C LEU A 225 5.31 3.49 -13.48
N ALA A 226 5.27 2.30 -14.08
CA ALA A 226 6.32 1.28 -13.95
C ALA A 226 7.68 1.70 -14.55
N CYS A 227 7.69 2.58 -15.55
CA CYS A 227 8.92 3.15 -16.11
C CYS A 227 9.56 4.23 -15.22
N THR A 228 8.98 4.53 -14.06
CA THR A 228 9.56 5.43 -13.07
C THR A 228 10.79 4.79 -12.44
N PRO A 229 12.02 5.32 -12.63
CA PRO A 229 13.25 4.62 -12.25
C PRO A 229 13.31 4.24 -10.77
N GLU A 230 13.02 5.18 -9.88
CA GLU A 230 13.05 4.95 -8.44
C GLU A 230 11.99 3.93 -8.00
N LEU A 231 10.76 4.09 -8.50
CA LEU A 231 9.67 3.17 -8.18
C LEU A 231 9.98 1.75 -8.62
N PHE A 232 10.52 1.59 -9.84
CA PHE A 232 10.90 0.29 -10.36
C PHE A 232 12.03 -0.34 -9.55
N ALA A 233 13.04 0.44 -9.15
CA ALA A 233 14.10 -0.07 -8.28
C ALA A 233 13.54 -0.64 -6.97
N TYR A 234 12.52 0.00 -6.39
CA TYR A 234 11.90 -0.44 -5.15
C TYR A 234 11.00 -1.68 -5.30
N THR A 235 10.77 -2.19 -6.51
CA THR A 235 10.07 -3.47 -6.72
C THR A 235 10.91 -4.69 -6.31
N PHE A 236 12.21 -4.50 -6.05
CA PHE A 236 13.11 -5.56 -5.59
C PHE A 236 14.02 -5.13 -4.43
N LEU A 237 13.88 -3.89 -3.94
CA LEU A 237 14.53 -3.42 -2.71
C LEU A 237 13.53 -3.57 -1.56
N VAL A 238 13.87 -4.41 -0.58
CA VAL A 238 12.99 -4.70 0.56
C VAL A 238 12.99 -3.52 1.53
N GLN A 239 12.17 -2.52 1.23
CA GLN A 239 11.94 -1.36 2.08
C GLN A 239 10.46 -1.24 2.43
N THR A 240 10.16 -0.46 3.46
CA THR A 240 8.78 -0.28 3.93
C THR A 240 7.95 0.59 2.99
N ASP A 241 8.59 1.36 2.11
CA ASP A 241 7.98 2.45 1.35
C ASP A 241 7.02 1.98 0.27
N TRP A 242 7.41 0.97 -0.52
CA TRP A 242 6.57 0.46 -1.60
C TRP A 242 5.29 -0.17 -1.04
N ALA A 243 5.43 -1.06 -0.05
CA ALA A 243 4.30 -1.72 0.60
C ALA A 243 3.35 -0.70 1.23
N ASN A 244 3.92 0.30 1.92
CA ASN A 244 3.16 1.38 2.52
C ASN A 244 2.40 2.21 1.49
N ALA A 245 3.04 2.59 0.39
CA ALA A 245 2.39 3.33 -0.69
C ALA A 245 1.26 2.52 -1.34
N ALA A 246 1.46 1.21 -1.55
CA ALA A 246 0.44 0.34 -2.13
C ALA A 246 -0.79 0.18 -1.23
N PHE A 247 -0.60 -0.09 0.06
CA PHE A 247 -1.70 -0.15 1.02
C PHE A 247 -2.42 1.19 1.15
N PHE A 248 -1.65 2.28 1.22
CA PHE A 248 -2.19 3.62 1.33
C PHE A 248 -3.03 4.00 0.10
N ALA A 249 -2.47 3.82 -1.11
CA ALA A 249 -3.16 4.12 -2.36
C ALA A 249 -4.43 3.27 -2.51
N SER A 250 -4.36 1.96 -2.25
CA SER A 250 -5.54 1.10 -2.29
C SER A 250 -6.60 1.51 -1.27
N GLY A 251 -6.21 1.92 -0.07
CA GLY A 251 -7.11 2.47 0.94
C GLY A 251 -7.82 3.75 0.48
N VAL A 252 -7.10 4.70 -0.12
CA VAL A 252 -7.66 5.94 -0.66
C VAL A 252 -8.56 5.67 -1.89
N ILE A 253 -8.17 4.74 -2.78
CA ILE A 253 -8.99 4.33 -3.93
C ILE A 253 -10.32 3.72 -3.47
N LEU A 254 -10.29 2.86 -2.45
CA LEU A 254 -11.52 2.31 -1.85
C LEU A 254 -12.33 3.39 -1.12
N LEU A 255 -11.69 4.39 -0.51
CA LEU A 255 -12.41 5.52 0.09
C LEU A 255 -13.17 6.31 -0.99
N GLN A 256 -12.53 6.56 -2.14
CA GLN A 256 -13.17 7.19 -3.29
C GLN A 256 -14.37 6.34 -3.78
N ARG A 257 -14.25 5.01 -3.86
CA ARG A 257 -15.40 4.14 -4.17
C ARG A 257 -16.51 4.18 -3.14
N TYR A 258 -16.18 4.32 -1.85
CA TYR A 258 -17.18 4.54 -0.82
C TYR A 258 -17.88 5.88 -1.04
N LEU A 259 -17.16 6.93 -1.42
CA LEU A 259 -17.78 8.21 -1.77
C LEU A 259 -18.79 8.06 -2.91
N GLU A 260 -18.42 7.33 -3.96
CA GLU A 260 -19.25 7.06 -5.13
C GLU A 260 -20.48 6.19 -4.79
N SER A 261 -20.30 5.05 -4.12
CA SER A 261 -21.37 4.04 -3.96
C SER A 261 -22.15 4.10 -2.63
N ASN A 262 -21.65 4.86 -1.65
CA ASN A 262 -22.19 4.95 -0.29
C ASN A 262 -22.30 3.63 0.49
N ARG A 263 -21.53 2.61 0.10
CA ARG A 263 -21.53 1.29 0.76
C ARG A 263 -20.54 1.24 1.93
N VAL A 264 -21.05 1.10 3.15
CA VAL A 264 -20.25 1.05 4.39
C VAL A 264 -19.17 -0.05 4.37
N ASN A 265 -19.44 -1.20 3.75
CA ASN A 265 -18.44 -2.28 3.69
C ASN A 265 -17.16 -1.85 2.96
N ILE A 266 -17.27 -0.94 1.97
CA ILE A 266 -16.13 -0.38 1.25
C ILE A 266 -15.35 0.59 2.14
N LEU A 267 -16.03 1.35 2.99
CA LEU A 267 -15.39 2.21 4.00
C LEU A 267 -14.56 1.36 4.98
N ILE A 268 -15.10 0.23 5.43
CA ILE A 268 -14.37 -0.70 6.31
C ILE A 268 -13.13 -1.27 5.57
N ALA A 269 -13.28 -1.66 4.30
CA ALA A 269 -12.16 -2.14 3.49
C ALA A 269 -11.07 -1.06 3.30
N SER A 270 -11.48 0.18 3.07
CA SER A 270 -10.59 1.34 2.99
C SER A 270 -9.82 1.56 4.30
N GLY A 271 -10.53 1.59 5.44
CA GLY A 271 -9.93 1.73 6.76
C GLY A 271 -8.97 0.60 7.10
N LEU A 272 -9.29 -0.64 6.72
CA LEU A 272 -8.41 -1.81 6.90
C LEU A 272 -7.11 -1.67 6.11
N LEU A 273 -7.17 -1.25 4.84
CA LEU A 273 -5.97 -1.06 4.05
C LEU A 273 -5.12 0.13 4.53
N LEU A 274 -5.75 1.21 5.00
CA LEU A 274 -5.02 2.31 5.63
C LEU A 274 -4.42 1.91 6.99
N ALA A 275 -5.06 1.00 7.72
CA ALA A 275 -4.48 0.39 8.91
C ALA A 275 -3.23 -0.43 8.55
N PHE A 276 -3.25 -1.22 7.46
CA PHE A 276 -2.03 -1.89 6.96
C PHE A 276 -0.97 -0.90 6.46
N ALA A 277 -1.37 0.25 5.94
CA ALA A 277 -0.43 1.33 5.66
C ALA A 277 0.22 1.85 6.97
N CYS A 278 -0.54 2.07 8.04
CA CYS A 278 0.03 2.45 9.34
C CYS A 278 0.91 1.33 9.95
N TRP A 279 0.60 0.07 9.65
CA TRP A 279 1.36 -1.11 10.06
C TRP A 279 2.67 -1.31 9.29
N THR A 280 2.78 -0.71 8.11
CA THR A 280 4.02 -0.72 7.30
C THR A 280 4.93 0.45 7.62
N ARG A 281 4.37 1.62 7.92
CA ARG A 281 5.11 2.81 8.37
C ARG A 281 4.26 3.63 9.33
N SER A 282 4.78 3.91 10.52
CA SER A 282 4.00 4.53 11.60
C SER A 282 3.63 5.98 11.34
N GLU A 283 4.44 6.74 10.59
CA GLU A 283 4.13 8.13 10.25
C GLU A 283 2.94 8.27 9.29
N THR A 284 2.50 7.18 8.65
CA THR A 284 1.27 7.21 7.83
C THR A 284 0.05 7.60 8.66
N ILE A 285 0.10 7.46 9.99
CA ILE A 285 -0.97 7.93 10.88
C ILE A 285 -1.27 9.42 10.72
N PHE A 286 -0.27 10.25 10.38
CA PHE A 286 -0.46 11.68 10.15
C PHE A 286 -1.38 11.97 8.95
N PHE A 287 -1.56 11.02 8.04
CA PHE A 287 -2.41 11.16 6.87
C PHE A 287 -3.83 10.62 7.08
N ALA A 288 -4.06 9.79 8.11
CA ALA A 288 -5.38 9.25 8.44
C ALA A 288 -6.45 10.34 8.71
N PRO A 289 -6.13 11.49 9.35
CA PRO A 289 -7.09 12.57 9.56
C PRO A 289 -7.73 13.11 8.28
N ILE A 290 -7.02 13.12 7.13
CA ILE A 290 -7.61 13.54 5.85
C ILE A 290 -8.81 12.65 5.49
N GLY A 291 -8.66 11.34 5.62
CA GLY A 291 -9.73 10.38 5.35
C GLY A 291 -10.87 10.50 6.34
N ALA A 292 -10.56 10.69 7.63
CA ALA A 292 -11.57 10.91 8.66
C ALA A 292 -12.41 12.17 8.41
N VAL A 293 -11.78 13.29 8.01
CA VAL A 293 -12.47 14.52 7.63
C VAL A 293 -13.36 14.30 6.41
N VAL A 294 -12.88 13.57 5.40
CA VAL A 294 -13.70 13.24 4.22
C VAL A 294 -14.94 12.44 4.59
N VAL A 295 -14.80 11.41 5.44
CA VAL A 295 -15.93 10.60 5.94
C VAL A 295 -16.89 11.47 6.73
N LEU A 296 -16.35 12.32 7.62
CA LEU A 296 -17.13 13.26 8.42
C LEU A 296 -17.95 14.17 7.52
N LEU A 297 -17.34 14.87 6.56
CA LEU A 297 -18.01 15.80 5.65
C LEU A 297 -19.10 15.11 4.81
N LYS A 298 -18.85 13.87 4.37
CA LYS A 298 -19.82 13.10 3.57
C LYS A 298 -21.08 12.78 4.38
N GLU A 299 -20.89 12.19 5.55
CA GLU A 299 -21.99 11.72 6.40
C GLU A 299 -22.65 12.86 7.19
N TRP A 300 -21.97 14.00 7.37
CA TRP A 300 -22.48 15.17 8.11
C TRP A 300 -23.81 15.68 7.56
N LYS A 301 -23.97 15.64 6.23
CA LYS A 301 -25.19 16.05 5.53
C LYS A 301 -26.37 15.11 5.83
N THR A 302 -26.08 13.87 6.17
CA THR A 302 -27.10 12.84 6.44
C THR A 302 -27.43 12.79 7.93
N ASN A 303 -26.42 12.56 8.77
CA ASN A 303 -26.59 12.45 10.22
C ASN A 303 -25.26 12.72 10.93
N ARG A 304 -25.22 13.74 11.80
CA ARG A 304 -24.02 14.18 12.53
C ARG A 304 -23.45 13.10 13.45
N LEU A 305 -24.29 12.38 14.19
CA LEU A 305 -23.84 11.32 15.10
C LEU A 305 -23.22 10.15 14.32
N ARG A 306 -23.84 9.77 13.20
CA ARG A 306 -23.32 8.74 12.31
C ARG A 306 -21.99 9.18 11.68
N ALA A 307 -21.86 10.44 11.29
CA ALA A 307 -20.65 11.00 10.73
C ALA A 307 -19.46 10.94 11.71
N VAL A 308 -19.68 11.38 12.95
CA VAL A 308 -18.68 11.31 14.02
C VAL A 308 -18.34 9.85 14.35
N GLY A 309 -19.35 8.98 14.39
CA GLY A 309 -19.16 7.55 14.64
C GLY A 309 -18.26 6.89 13.59
N TRP A 310 -18.56 7.05 12.30
CA TRP A 310 -17.76 6.45 11.23
C TRP A 310 -16.37 7.07 11.10
N ALA A 311 -16.23 8.40 11.25
CA ALA A 311 -14.93 9.06 11.24
C ALA A 311 -14.05 8.60 12.42
N SER A 312 -14.65 8.41 13.60
CA SER A 312 -13.97 7.88 14.78
C SER A 312 -13.53 6.44 14.58
N ILE A 313 -14.42 5.56 14.09
CA ILE A 313 -14.08 4.16 13.78
C ILE A 313 -12.93 4.10 12.78
N PHE A 314 -13.00 4.88 11.70
CA PHE A 314 -11.97 4.94 10.67
C PHE A 314 -10.61 5.38 11.23
N SER A 315 -10.60 6.40 12.09
CA SER A 315 -9.39 6.89 12.76
C SER A 315 -8.81 5.85 13.72
N MET A 316 -9.67 5.21 14.51
CA MET A 316 -9.28 4.16 15.47
C MET A 316 -8.68 2.94 14.75
N LEU A 317 -9.26 2.52 13.62
CA LEU A 317 -8.70 1.44 12.80
C LEU A 317 -7.26 1.73 12.38
N CYS A 318 -6.94 2.98 12.01
CA CYS A 318 -5.58 3.38 11.63
C CYS A 318 -4.65 3.51 12.84
N LEU A 319 -5.18 3.89 14.00
CA LEU A 319 -4.41 4.10 15.23
C LEU A 319 -4.00 2.79 15.91
N ILE A 320 -4.84 1.76 15.86
CA ILE A 320 -4.60 0.46 16.52
C ILE A 320 -3.23 -0.15 16.15
N PRO A 321 -2.83 -0.30 14.87
CA PRO A 321 -1.53 -0.85 14.51
C PRO A 321 -0.35 -0.07 15.10
N VAL A 322 -0.46 1.26 15.13
CA VAL A 322 0.60 2.14 15.66
C VAL A 322 0.73 2.00 17.16
N LEU A 323 -0.40 2.00 17.89
CA LEU A 323 -0.41 1.81 19.34
C LEU A 323 0.07 0.42 19.73
N PHE A 324 -0.40 -0.61 19.02
CA PHE A 324 -0.01 -1.98 19.26
C PHE A 324 1.50 -2.16 19.09
N TRP A 325 2.10 -1.66 18.01
CA TRP A 325 3.55 -1.79 17.80
C TRP A 325 4.35 -0.99 18.84
N ASN A 326 4.11 0.32 18.92
CA ASN A 326 4.98 1.22 19.68
C ASN A 326 4.81 1.09 21.20
N TYR A 327 3.58 0.88 21.67
CA TYR A 327 3.29 0.83 23.11
C TYR A 327 3.03 -0.60 23.57
N GLY A 328 2.21 -1.37 22.85
CA GLY A 328 1.88 -2.75 23.22
C GLY A 328 3.09 -3.67 23.17
N PHE A 329 3.73 -3.77 22.01
CA PHE A 329 4.82 -4.73 21.78
C PHE A 329 6.17 -4.19 22.26
N LEU A 330 6.63 -3.05 21.73
CA LEU A 330 7.98 -2.54 22.00
C LEU A 330 8.19 -2.10 23.46
N ARG A 331 7.22 -1.40 24.06
CA ARG A 331 7.32 -0.93 25.46
C ARG A 331 6.72 -1.91 26.46
N GLY A 332 5.61 -2.56 26.13
CA GLY A 332 4.92 -3.49 27.03
C GLY A 332 5.52 -4.89 27.06
N TYR A 333 5.76 -5.51 25.89
CA TYR A 333 6.17 -6.92 25.81
C TYR A 333 7.69 -7.11 25.76
N VAL A 334 8.41 -6.32 24.96
CA VAL A 334 9.89 -6.36 24.88
C VAL A 334 10.55 -5.63 26.05
N ALA A 335 9.83 -4.70 26.70
CA ALA A 335 10.32 -3.87 27.81
C ALA A 335 11.58 -3.07 27.47
N LEU A 336 11.56 -2.35 26.34
CA LEU A 336 12.66 -1.45 25.97
C LEU A 336 12.95 -0.43 27.08
N PRO A 337 14.22 -0.09 27.34
CA PRO A 337 14.58 0.91 28.34
C PRO A 337 13.92 2.27 28.08
N SER A 338 13.49 2.95 29.15
CA SER A 338 12.78 4.23 29.09
C SER A 338 13.59 5.39 28.50
N HIS A 339 14.91 5.24 28.34
CA HIS A 339 15.81 6.24 27.77
C HIS A 339 15.89 6.21 26.24
N VAL A 340 15.23 5.26 25.55
CA VAL A 340 15.13 5.26 24.09
C VAL A 340 14.14 6.36 23.68
N SER A 341 14.65 7.57 23.43
CA SER A 341 13.86 8.70 22.98
C SER A 341 13.40 8.49 21.54
N VAL A 342 12.09 8.32 21.35
CA VAL A 342 11.44 8.43 20.05
C VAL A 342 11.33 9.93 19.76
N GLY A 343 11.99 10.42 18.70
CA GLY A 343 12.22 11.83 18.31
C GLY A 343 11.32 12.93 18.88
N GLN A 344 11.88 14.13 19.09
CA GLN A 344 11.12 15.27 19.61
C GLN A 344 10.32 15.96 18.51
N ILE A 345 9.24 16.62 18.91
CA ILE A 345 8.46 17.50 18.04
C ILE A 345 8.82 18.93 18.37
N HIS A 346 9.25 19.69 17.38
CA HIS A 346 9.57 21.09 17.52
C HIS A 346 8.32 21.97 17.46
N GLY A 347 8.33 23.02 18.28
CA GLY A 347 7.34 24.09 18.23
C GLY A 347 7.59 25.07 17.08
N ILE A 348 6.81 26.15 17.06
CA ILE A 348 6.93 27.23 16.09
C ILE A 348 8.16 28.08 16.44
N SER A 349 9.11 28.19 15.51
CA SER A 349 10.35 28.98 15.60
C SER A 349 10.15 30.44 15.15
N GLU A 350 11.09 31.32 15.52
CA GLU A 350 11.21 32.65 14.89
C GLU A 350 11.64 32.45 13.43
N GLY A 351 10.94 33.06 12.46
CA GLY A 351 11.21 32.85 11.03
C GLY A 351 10.52 31.61 10.42
N TYR A 352 9.53 31.04 11.11
CA TYR A 352 8.80 29.82 10.71
C TYR A 352 8.37 29.74 9.23
N LEU A 353 7.88 30.86 8.67
CA LEU A 353 7.41 30.88 7.27
C LEU A 353 8.57 30.78 6.26
N ASP A 354 9.72 31.37 6.58
CA ASP A 354 10.92 31.32 5.72
C ASP A 354 11.53 29.92 5.74
N GLU A 355 11.55 29.27 6.91
CA GLU A 355 11.95 27.87 7.05
C GLU A 355 11.01 26.95 6.26
N LEU A 356 9.69 27.13 6.40
CA LEU A 356 8.70 26.34 5.67
C LEU A 356 8.83 26.54 4.15
N ALA A 357 9.03 27.77 3.69
CA ALA A 357 9.28 28.06 2.28
C ALA A 357 10.57 27.38 1.77
N THR A 358 11.61 27.34 2.60
CA THR A 358 12.86 26.64 2.30
C THR A 358 12.64 25.13 2.19
N VAL A 359 11.84 24.54 3.09
CA VAL A 359 11.46 23.13 3.05
C VAL A 359 10.73 22.79 1.75
N PHE A 360 9.69 23.54 1.37
CA PHE A 360 8.95 23.30 0.13
C PHE A 360 9.81 23.50 -1.12
N THR A 361 10.67 24.51 -1.11
CA THR A 361 11.64 24.74 -2.20
C THR A 361 12.60 23.55 -2.33
N GLY A 362 13.09 23.03 -1.21
CA GLY A 362 13.93 21.84 -1.16
C GLY A 362 13.19 20.59 -1.65
N MET A 363 11.95 20.37 -1.21
CA MET A 363 11.11 19.25 -1.67
C MET A 363 10.96 19.24 -3.20
N ASN A 364 10.72 20.42 -3.80
CA ASN A 364 10.56 20.53 -5.24
C ASN A 364 11.86 20.31 -6.00
N LYS A 365 12.96 20.95 -5.57
CA LYS A 365 14.26 20.88 -6.26
C LYS A 365 14.93 19.51 -6.11
N GLN A 366 14.90 18.94 -4.90
CA GLN A 366 15.64 17.71 -4.60
C GLN A 366 14.84 16.45 -4.95
N VAL A 367 13.51 16.50 -4.90
CA VAL A 367 12.66 15.32 -5.08
C VAL A 367 11.71 15.48 -6.25
N VAL A 368 10.70 16.38 -6.18
CA VAL A 368 9.55 16.39 -7.11
C VAL A 368 9.97 16.51 -8.58
N PHE A 369 10.90 17.40 -8.90
CA PHE A 369 11.35 17.65 -10.28
C PHE A 369 12.70 17.01 -10.61
N HIS A 370 13.16 16.07 -9.78
CA HIS A 370 14.43 15.40 -10.00
C HIS A 370 14.28 14.27 -11.04
N ALA A 371 14.81 14.47 -12.25
CA ALA A 371 14.63 13.57 -13.38
C ALA A 371 15.10 12.13 -13.12
N ALA A 372 16.16 11.95 -12.31
CA ALA A 372 16.66 10.62 -11.99
C ALA A 372 15.68 9.76 -11.17
N TYR A 373 14.75 10.38 -10.42
CA TYR A 373 13.79 9.64 -9.60
C TYR A 373 12.52 9.32 -10.37
N TRP A 374 11.92 10.35 -11.00
CA TRP A 374 10.57 10.27 -11.54
C TRP A 374 10.51 10.32 -13.07
N ASN A 375 11.59 10.73 -13.73
CA ASN A 375 11.65 10.97 -15.16
C ASN A 375 10.42 11.76 -15.66
N TYR A 376 9.62 11.19 -16.57
CA TYR A 376 8.43 11.83 -17.13
C TYR A 376 7.17 11.76 -16.25
N ALA A 377 7.20 11.03 -15.12
CA ALA A 377 5.99 10.72 -14.37
C ALA A 377 5.28 11.96 -13.79
N VAL A 378 6.05 12.85 -13.15
CA VAL A 378 5.52 14.10 -12.58
C VAL A 378 5.15 15.11 -13.66
N PRO A 379 6.00 15.40 -14.68
CA PRO A 379 5.62 16.28 -15.79
C PRO A 379 4.34 15.85 -16.51
N VAL A 380 4.18 14.56 -16.84
CA VAL A 380 2.97 14.03 -17.48
C VAL A 380 1.74 14.27 -16.61
N PHE A 381 1.85 14.01 -15.30
CA PHE A 381 0.77 14.29 -14.36
C PHE A 381 0.39 15.77 -14.35
N LEU A 382 1.36 16.68 -14.23
CA LEU A 382 1.12 18.12 -14.13
C LEU A 382 0.51 18.69 -15.42
N VAL A 383 1.04 18.33 -16.59
CA VAL A 383 0.51 18.77 -17.89
C VAL A 383 -0.92 18.28 -18.08
N THR A 384 -1.17 16.99 -17.84
CA THR A 384 -2.51 16.40 -18.02
C THR A 384 -3.51 17.01 -17.05
N THR A 385 -3.11 17.25 -15.80
CA THR A 385 -3.95 17.90 -14.79
C THR A 385 -4.24 19.35 -15.15
N GLY A 386 -3.22 20.11 -15.60
CA GLY A 386 -3.38 21.49 -16.05
C GLY A 386 -4.33 21.62 -17.24
N LEU A 387 -4.18 20.77 -18.26
CA LEU A 387 -5.11 20.70 -19.39
C LEU A 387 -6.53 20.36 -18.93
N ASN A 388 -6.70 19.41 -18.01
CA ASN A 388 -8.02 19.02 -17.49
C ASN A 388 -8.69 20.16 -16.70
N LEU A 389 -7.94 20.89 -15.87
CA LEU A 389 -8.48 22.00 -15.07
C LEU A 389 -8.77 23.25 -15.90
N VAL A 390 -7.92 23.58 -16.88
CA VAL A 390 -8.07 24.80 -17.70
C VAL A 390 -9.09 24.60 -18.82
N ILE A 391 -8.98 23.50 -19.57
CA ILE A 391 -9.80 23.25 -20.77
C ILE A 391 -11.15 22.62 -20.39
N PHE A 392 -11.11 21.53 -19.61
CA PHE A 392 -12.33 20.77 -19.28
C PHE A 392 -13.03 21.29 -18.02
N ARG A 393 -12.38 22.17 -17.24
CA ARG A 393 -12.90 22.74 -15.97
C ARG A 393 -13.49 21.67 -15.05
N ASP A 394 -12.80 20.54 -15.03
CA ASP A 394 -13.33 19.31 -14.47
C ASP A 394 -13.41 19.37 -12.94
N ARG A 395 -14.52 18.88 -12.40
CA ARG A 395 -14.71 18.68 -10.95
C ARG A 395 -14.62 17.22 -10.55
N HIS A 396 -14.59 16.30 -11.50
CA HIS A 396 -14.34 14.89 -11.26
C HIS A 396 -12.88 14.69 -10.80
N GLY A 397 -12.69 13.87 -9.77
CA GLY A 397 -11.37 13.60 -9.20
C GLY A 397 -10.84 14.67 -8.23
N LEU A 398 -11.56 15.77 -7.96
CA LEU A 398 -11.11 16.80 -7.02
C LEU A 398 -10.78 16.25 -5.62
N MET A 399 -11.49 15.21 -5.16
CA MET A 399 -11.21 14.58 -3.88
C MET A 399 -9.84 13.89 -3.87
N VAL A 400 -9.46 13.21 -4.96
CA VAL A 400 -8.12 12.61 -5.10
C VAL A 400 -7.05 13.70 -5.21
N LEU A 401 -7.33 14.80 -5.92
CA LEU A 401 -6.44 15.95 -5.98
C LEU A 401 -6.26 16.60 -4.60
N ALA A 402 -7.33 16.69 -3.79
CA ALA A 402 -7.26 17.18 -2.42
C ALA A 402 -6.40 16.27 -1.54
N TRP A 403 -6.46 14.94 -1.73
CA TRP A 403 -5.51 14.01 -1.09
C TRP A 403 -4.07 14.29 -1.48
N LEU A 404 -3.79 14.49 -2.78
CA LEU A 404 -2.44 14.78 -3.26
C LEU A 404 -1.89 16.07 -2.66
N ILE A 405 -2.69 17.14 -2.65
CA ILE A 405 -2.32 18.43 -2.05
C ILE A 405 -2.14 18.30 -0.54
N GLY A 406 -3.10 17.66 0.15
CA GLY A 406 -3.04 17.46 1.60
C GLY A 406 -1.81 16.67 2.04
N LEU A 407 -1.48 15.59 1.32
CA LEU A 407 -0.26 14.81 1.56
C LEU A 407 1.00 15.65 1.36
N TYR A 408 1.07 16.40 0.25
CA TYR A 408 2.21 17.25 -0.03
C TYR A 408 2.43 18.30 1.07
N LEU A 409 1.37 18.97 1.52
CA LEU A 409 1.43 19.94 2.62
C LEU A 409 1.83 19.29 3.95
N LEU A 410 1.21 18.16 4.30
CA LEU A 410 1.54 17.44 5.53
C LEU A 410 2.98 16.94 5.56
N PHE A 411 3.55 16.53 4.42
CA PHE A 411 4.98 16.22 4.37
C PHE A 411 5.86 17.42 4.68
N GLY A 412 5.52 18.61 4.16
CA GLY A 412 6.23 19.85 4.50
C GLY A 412 6.19 20.14 6.00
N PHE A 413 5.01 20.00 6.63
CA PHE A 413 4.86 20.16 8.07
C PHE A 413 5.61 19.09 8.87
N ILE A 414 5.55 17.82 8.46
CA ILE A 414 6.29 16.74 9.14
C ILE A 414 7.79 17.02 9.10
N ILE A 415 8.34 17.42 7.96
CA ILE A 415 9.78 17.73 7.84
C ILE A 415 10.19 18.89 8.75
N GLN A 416 9.33 19.91 8.90
CA GLN A 416 9.64 21.05 9.75
C GLN A 416 9.54 20.73 11.25
N HIS A 417 8.58 19.89 11.67
CA HIS A 417 8.27 19.73 13.10
C HIS A 417 8.78 18.43 13.71
N VAL A 418 9.14 17.42 12.92
CA VAL A 418 9.52 16.09 13.44
C VAL A 418 11.01 15.88 13.31
N ASP A 419 11.68 15.62 14.44
CA ASP A 419 13.09 15.28 14.46
C ASP A 419 13.43 14.07 13.59
N GLY A 420 14.50 14.19 12.83
CA GLY A 420 14.96 13.17 11.89
C GLY A 420 14.15 13.08 10.59
N ALA A 421 13.01 13.78 10.49
CA ALA A 421 12.29 13.89 9.22
C ALA A 421 13.06 14.83 8.28
N ASN A 422 13.36 14.35 7.07
CA ASN A 422 14.13 15.12 6.11
C ASN A 422 13.68 14.85 4.67
N ILE A 423 14.10 15.71 3.75
CA ILE A 423 13.66 15.66 2.36
C ILE A 423 14.19 14.41 1.65
N ALA A 424 15.47 14.07 1.85
CA ALA A 424 16.15 12.99 1.14
C ALA A 424 15.64 11.59 1.51
N TYR A 425 15.21 11.38 2.75
CA TYR A 425 14.77 10.09 3.27
C TYR A 425 13.27 10.04 3.54
N THR A 426 12.68 11.04 4.20
CA THR A 426 11.25 11.01 4.57
C THR A 426 10.36 11.37 3.39
N PHE A 427 10.62 12.51 2.74
CA PHE A 427 9.77 12.95 1.63
C PHE A 427 9.98 12.13 0.36
N ARG A 428 11.24 11.89 -0.05
CA ARG A 428 11.55 11.06 -1.24
C ARG A 428 10.84 9.71 -1.19
N ARG A 429 10.90 9.03 -0.04
CA ARG A 429 10.25 7.72 0.16
C ARG A 429 8.74 7.83 0.27
N GLY A 430 8.26 8.85 0.99
CA GLY A 430 6.84 9.17 1.09
C GLY A 430 6.18 9.52 -0.26
N PHE A 431 6.96 10.00 -1.22
CA PHE A 431 6.50 10.43 -2.54
C PHE A 431 5.88 9.28 -3.36
N PHE A 432 6.19 8.02 -3.08
CA PHE A 432 5.53 6.89 -3.74
C PHE A 432 4.01 6.87 -3.53
N LYS A 433 3.52 7.31 -2.36
CA LYS A 433 2.08 7.49 -2.09
C LYS A 433 1.46 8.47 -3.07
N LEU A 434 2.13 9.60 -3.29
CA LEU A 434 1.71 10.64 -4.22
C LEU A 434 1.74 10.10 -5.65
N LEU A 435 2.82 9.42 -6.06
CA LEU A 435 2.98 8.88 -7.41
C LEU A 435 1.85 7.91 -7.79
N PHE A 436 1.47 6.98 -6.91
CA PHE A 436 0.35 6.06 -7.17
C PHE A 436 -0.99 6.80 -7.28
N LEU A 437 -1.23 7.76 -6.40
CA LEU A 437 -2.46 8.56 -6.44
C LEU A 437 -2.52 9.53 -7.62
N MET A 438 -1.38 10.04 -8.10
CA MET A 438 -1.28 10.87 -9.30
C MET A 438 -1.80 10.10 -10.52
N TYR A 439 -1.32 8.87 -10.71
CA TYR A 439 -1.74 8.04 -11.84
C TYR A 439 -3.17 7.52 -11.72
N PHE A 440 -3.63 7.24 -10.50
CA PHE A 440 -5.04 6.97 -10.27
C PHE A 440 -5.92 8.19 -10.60
N TYR A 441 -5.52 9.40 -10.17
CA TYR A 441 -6.22 10.64 -10.47
C TYR A 441 -6.36 10.86 -11.97
N LEU A 442 -5.31 10.61 -12.77
CA LEU A 442 -5.38 10.75 -14.22
C LEU A 442 -6.54 9.93 -14.81
N GLY A 443 -6.76 8.69 -14.33
CA GLY A 443 -7.90 7.86 -14.75
C GLY A 443 -9.28 8.38 -14.31
N THR A 444 -9.35 9.35 -13.41
CA THR A 444 -10.60 10.02 -13.01
C THR A 444 -10.91 11.27 -13.82
N THR A 445 -9.95 11.77 -14.62
CA THR A 445 -10.09 13.02 -15.38
C THR A 445 -11.03 12.89 -16.58
N THR A 446 -11.75 13.97 -16.87
CA THR A 446 -12.63 14.09 -18.03
C THR A 446 -11.87 13.99 -19.35
N LEU A 447 -10.63 14.50 -19.42
CA LEU A 447 -9.77 14.35 -20.60
C LEU A 447 -9.57 12.86 -20.98
N LEU A 448 -9.17 12.01 -20.03
CA LEU A 448 -8.95 10.60 -20.34
C LEU A 448 -10.25 9.83 -20.55
N ARG A 449 -11.35 10.24 -19.92
CA ARG A 449 -12.69 9.70 -20.21
C ARG A 449 -13.14 10.06 -21.62
N TRP A 450 -12.92 11.29 -22.07
CA TRP A 450 -13.21 11.72 -23.43
C TRP A 450 -12.41 10.92 -24.46
N LEU A 451 -11.09 10.77 -24.22
CA LEU A 451 -10.24 9.93 -25.07
C LEU A 451 -10.68 8.46 -25.06
N SER A 452 -11.12 7.96 -23.92
CA SER A 452 -11.68 6.62 -23.79
C SER A 452 -12.93 6.42 -24.65
N VAL A 453 -13.85 7.39 -24.66
CA VAL A 453 -15.05 7.34 -25.52
C VAL A 453 -14.66 7.37 -26.99
N TRP A 454 -13.68 8.18 -27.36
CA TRP A 454 -13.17 8.23 -28.74
C TRP A 454 -12.59 6.87 -29.18
N LEU A 455 -11.78 6.21 -28.34
CA LEU A 455 -11.25 4.88 -28.61
C LEU A 455 -12.36 3.83 -28.76
N TYR A 456 -13.37 3.82 -27.88
CA TYR A 456 -14.49 2.88 -28.01
C TYR A 456 -15.30 3.10 -29.30
N ARG A 457 -15.45 4.36 -29.75
CA ARG A 457 -16.09 4.66 -31.05
C ARG A 457 -15.26 4.14 -32.21
N TRP A 458 -13.93 4.27 -32.14
CA TRP A 458 -13.02 3.72 -33.15
C TRP A 458 -13.11 2.18 -33.22
N GLU A 459 -13.35 1.49 -32.09
CA GLU A 459 -13.64 0.05 -32.05
C GLU A 459 -15.01 -0.35 -32.64
N GLY A 460 -15.80 0.60 -33.17
CA GLY A 460 -17.14 0.35 -33.69
C GLY A 460 -18.19 0.08 -32.62
N ARG A 461 -17.89 0.38 -31.34
CA ARG A 461 -18.87 0.28 -30.25
C ARG A 461 -19.66 1.58 -30.16
N THR A 462 -20.90 1.56 -30.65
CA THR A 462 -21.83 2.67 -30.44
C THR A 462 -22.14 2.82 -28.95
N THR A 463 -22.35 4.06 -28.52
CA THR A 463 -22.55 4.57 -27.15
C THR A 463 -23.74 3.95 -26.37
N GLY A 464 -24.30 2.82 -26.80
CA GLY A 464 -25.30 2.04 -26.07
C GLY A 464 -24.71 1.21 -24.92
N THR A 465 -23.38 1.05 -24.84
CA THR A 465 -22.69 0.34 -23.72
C THR A 465 -22.13 1.27 -22.65
N THR A 466 -22.36 2.59 -22.76
CA THR A 466 -22.09 3.57 -21.70
C THR A 466 -23.29 3.84 -20.80
N ALA A 467 -24.46 3.26 -21.08
CA ALA A 467 -25.59 3.28 -20.15
C ALA A 467 -25.24 2.60 -18.80
N ASP A 468 -24.33 1.62 -18.79
CA ASP A 468 -23.83 0.99 -17.56
C ASP A 468 -22.81 1.85 -16.78
N VAL A 469 -22.24 2.90 -17.40
CA VAL A 469 -21.27 3.80 -16.74
C VAL A 469 -21.98 5.01 -16.11
N ALA A 470 -23.18 5.36 -16.60
CA ALA A 470 -23.99 6.45 -16.04
C ALA A 470 -25.11 5.99 -15.08
N GLN A 471 -25.47 4.70 -15.06
CA GLN A 471 -26.56 4.18 -14.22
C GLN A 471 -26.10 3.49 -12.92
N LEU A 472 -24.83 3.61 -12.54
CA LEU A 472 -24.30 3.14 -11.25
C LEU A 472 -23.67 4.26 -10.42
N SER A 473 -24.20 5.49 -10.55
CA SER A 473 -23.99 6.58 -9.58
C SER A 473 -24.89 6.40 -8.36
#